data_AF-A0A5V6MDR6-F1
#
_entry.id   AF-A0A5V6MDR6-F1
#
_cell.length_a   1.000
_cell.length_b   1.000
_cell.length_c   1.000
_cell.angle_alpha   90.00
_cell.angle_beta   90.00
_cell.angle_gamma   90.00
#
_symmetry.space_group_name_H-M   'P 1'
#
loop_
_entity.id
_entity.type
_entity.pdbx_description
1 polymer ?
#
loop_
_entity_poly.entity_id
_entity_poly.type
_entity_poly.pdbx_seq_one_letter_code
_entity_poly.pdbx_strand_id
1 'polypeptide(L)' 'WKKTSEAGRDYLSVAIDDPSFPATVYARLIEGENGTHDLIWSRSKPKAA' A
#
# COMPACT_ATOMS: atom_id res chain seq x y z
N TRP A 1 4.87 -9.33 -2.75
CA TRP A 1 5.40 -8.04 -2.29
C TRP A 1 5.64 -7.13 -3.48
N LYS A 2 6.52 -7.48 -4.42
CA LYS A 2 6.57 -6.85 -5.76
C LYS A 2 5.29 -7.16 -6.56
N LYS A 3 4.70 -6.14 -7.18
CA LYS A 3 3.53 -6.20 -8.04
C LYS A 3 3.73 -5.22 -9.20
N THR A 4 3.05 -5.47 -10.31
CA THR A 4 3.02 -4.57 -11.46
C THR A 4 1.61 -4.02 -11.60
N SER A 5 1.48 -2.71 -11.73
CA SER A 5 0.20 -2.02 -11.92
C SER A 5 -0.33 -2.26 -13.34
N GLU A 6 -1.61 -1.99 -13.57
CA GLU A 6 -2.20 -2.09 -14.93
C GLU A 6 -1.52 -1.15 -15.93
N ALA A 7 -0.96 -0.04 -15.45
CA ALA A 7 -0.15 0.89 -16.25
C ALA A 7 1.30 0.41 -16.48
N GLY A 8 1.64 -0.83 -16.10
CA GLY A 8 2.96 -1.42 -16.31
C GLY A 8 4.04 -0.94 -15.33
N ARG A 9 3.69 -0.20 -14.28
CA ARG A 9 4.65 0.28 -13.26
C ARG A 9 4.80 -0.72 -12.13
N ASP A 10 6.04 -1.04 -11.79
CA ASP A 10 6.36 -1.88 -10.64
C ASP A 10 6.20 -1.12 -9.32
N TYR A 11 5.71 -1.82 -8.30
CA TYR A 11 5.54 -1.30 -6.96
C TYR A 11 5.65 -2.41 -5.92
N LEU A 12 6.00 -2.03 -4.69
CA LEU A 12 5.92 -2.93 -3.54
C LEU A 12 4.57 -2.74 -2.85
N SER A 13 3.93 -3.84 -2.48
CA SER A 13 2.68 -3.86 -1.75
C SER A 13 2.82 -4.67 -0.48
N VAL A 14 2.41 -4.08 0.64
CA VAL A 14 2.36 -4.68 1.97
C VAL A 14 0.97 -4.46 2.56
N ALA A 15 0.40 -5.50 3.16
CA ALA A 15 -0.80 -5.41 3.99
C ALA A 15 -0.40 -5.75 5.43
N ILE A 16 -0.72 -4.86 6.36
CA ILE A 16 -0.45 -5.02 7.78
C ILE A 16 -1.80 -5.26 8.45
N ASP A 17 -2.03 -6.51 8.83
CA ASP A 17 -3.23 -6.97 9.53
C ASP A 17 -2.85 -7.33 10.96
N ASP A 18 -2.73 -6.30 11.80
CA ASP A 18 -2.35 -6.44 13.21
C ASP A 18 -3.53 -6.01 14.10
N PRO A 19 -3.88 -6.77 15.16
CA PRO A 19 -4.97 -6.43 16.07
C PRO A 19 -4.83 -5.07 16.78
N SER A 20 -3.62 -4.51 16.83
CA SER A 20 -3.36 -3.18 17.39
C SER A 20 -3.89 -2.05 16.50
N PHE A 21 -4.22 -2.34 15.24
CA PHE A 21 -4.86 -1.37 14.34
C PHE A 21 -6.38 -1.59 14.27
N PRO A 22 -7.19 -0.52 14.22
CA PRO A 22 -8.65 -0.64 14.11
C PRO A 22 -9.12 -1.23 12.76
N ALA A 23 -8.25 -1.28 11.76
CA ALA A 23 -8.47 -1.94 10.47
C ALA A 23 -7.13 -2.18 9.77
N THR A 24 -7.10 -3.14 8.85
CA THR A 24 -5.93 -3.48 8.01
C THR A 24 -5.37 -2.24 7.32
N VAL A 25 -4.05 -2.08 7.38
CA VAL A 25 -3.32 -1.01 6.70
C VAL A 25 -2.73 -1.56 5.42
N TYR A 26 -2.99 -0.88 4.30
CA TYR A 26 -2.40 -1.20 3.01
C TYR A 26 -1.38 -0.13 2.64
N ALA A 27 -0.14 -0.55 2.40
CA ALA A 27 0.95 0.29 1.95
C ALA A 27 1.38 -0.11 0.54
N ARG A 28 1.66 0.89 -0.30
CA ARG A 28 2.24 0.73 -1.63
C ARG A 28 3.41 1.68 -1.79
N LEU A 29 4.59 1.14 -2.10
CA LEU A 29 5.78 1.91 -2.43
C LEU A 29 5.99 1.87 -3.94
N ILE A 30 6.01 3.03 -4.58
CA ILE A 30 6.12 3.21 -6.01
C ILE A 30 7.44 3.94 -6.28
N GLU A 31 8.21 3.47 -7.25
CA GLU A 31 9.41 4.17 -7.72
C GLU A 31 8.99 5.38 -8.58
N GLY A 32 9.49 6.55 -8.19
CA GLY A 32 9.34 7.81 -8.91
C GLY A 32 10.58 8.17 -9.72
N GLU A 33 10.64 9.42 -10.19
CA GLU A 33 11.79 9.90 -10.96
C GLU A 33 12.98 10.22 -10.04
N ASN A 34 14.20 10.20 -10.59
CA ASN A 34 15.43 10.56 -9.86
C ASN A 34 15.68 9.76 -8.56
N GLY A 35 15.23 8.50 -8.50
CA GLY A 35 15.39 7.64 -7.33
C GLY A 35 14.47 8.01 -6.16
N THR A 36 13.50 8.90 -6.38
CA THR A 36 12.45 9.19 -5.40
C THR A 36 11.48 8.01 -5.29
N HIS A 37 10.80 7.91 -4.15
CA HIS A 37 9.81 6.87 -3.93
C HIS A 37 8.56 7.47 -3.30
N ASP A 38 7.41 7.18 -3.90
CA ASP A 38 6.12 7.56 -3.38
C ASP A 38 5.56 6.43 -2.55
N LEU A 39 5.26 6.75 -1.29
CA LEU A 39 4.74 5.80 -0.34
C LEU A 39 3.28 6.15 -0.01
N ILE A 40 2.35 5.35 -0.54
CA ILE A 40 0.92 5.55 -0.41
C ILE A 40 0.37 4.59 0.64
N TRP A 41 -0.29 5.14 1.66
CA TRP A 41 -0.94 4.36 2.72
C TRP A 41 -2.45 4.57 2.65
N SER A 42 -3.18 3.48 2.79
CA SER A 42 -4.64 3.51 2.87
C SER A 42 -5.11 2.58 3.98
N ARG A 43 -6.22 2.94 4.61
CA ARG A 43 -6.91 2.12 5.58
C ARG A 43 -8.38 2.09 5.22
N SER A 44 -8.95 0.89 5.13
CA SER A 44 -10.39 0.74 4.97
C SER A 44 -11.08 1.33 6.19
N LYS A 45 -12.17 2.09 6.01
CA LYS A 45 -13.06 2.33 7.15
C LYS A 45 -13.54 0.96 7.64
N PRO A 46 -13.51 0.66 8.95
CA PRO A 46 -14.10 -0.56 9.44
C PRO A 46 -15.53 -0.65 8.89
N LYS A 47 -15.89 -1.80 8.31
CA LYS A 47 -17.26 -2.04 7.87
C LYS A 47 -18.13 -1.79 9.10
N ALA A 48 -18.98 -0.76 9.06
CA ALA A 48 -19.90 -0.49 10.14
C ALA A 48 -20.67 -1.79 10.42
N ALA A 49 -20.63 -2.22 11.68
CA ALA A 49 -21.33 -3.41 12.15
C ALA A 49 -22.85 -3.23 12.03
#